data_AF-A0A0R2SFN8-F1
#
_entry.id   AF-A0A0R2SFN8-F1
#
_cell.length_a   1.000
_cell.length_b   1.000
_cell.length_c   1.000
_cell.angle_alpha   90.00
_cell.angle_beta   90.00
_cell.angle_gamma   90.00
#
_symmetry.space_group_name_H-M   'P 1'
#
loop_
_entity.id
_entity.type
_entity.pdbx_description
1 polymer ?
#
loop_
_entity_poly.entity_id
_entity_poly.type
_entity_poly.pdbx_seq_one_letter_code
_entity_poly.pdbx_strand_id
1 'polypeptide(L)'
;MIFKGPGSRFELLFEDQSPLASCNGLPAELRDIYGGDWLIPSKEQYRYSNFVVSHDGKASFSVPHHEGGGDISGFNRHDQWVMALTRSRADAVTVGANTLRSEPEHKWTSQFIFPDESQGFAQLREAESRKRFPLQVVVTRSGEINSDAAIFKDSELEVIVATTISGSERVKRLKIENLQVLELGTNDVDLELMHKVLFDDFGVKTILCEGGPKFYSAQILARQIHEEFLTI
;
A
#
# COMPACT_ATOMS: atom_id res chain seq x y z
N MET A 1 -0.83 -8.81 21.45
CA MET A 1 -1.85 -8.01 20.73
C MET A 1 -3.12 -8.82 20.67
N ILE A 2 -4.33 -8.21 20.64
CA ILE A 2 -5.58 -9.00 20.56
C ILE A 2 -6.16 -8.86 19.15
N PHE A 3 -6.11 -9.95 18.38
CA PHE A 3 -6.75 -10.08 17.08
C PHE A 3 -7.80 -11.20 17.15
N LYS A 4 -9.00 -10.93 16.62
CA LYS A 4 -10.08 -11.89 16.35
C LYS A 4 -9.99 -12.46 14.93
N GLY A 5 -9.40 -11.71 14.00
CA GLY A 5 -9.31 -12.07 12.60
C GLY A 5 -10.60 -11.82 11.81
N PRO A 6 -10.64 -12.27 10.55
CA PRO A 6 -11.79 -12.07 9.65
C PRO A 6 -13.01 -12.96 9.94
N GLY A 7 -12.98 -13.79 10.99
CA GLY A 7 -14.08 -14.68 11.41
C GLY A 7 -13.68 -16.16 11.43
N SER A 8 -12.76 -16.55 10.55
CA SER A 8 -12.04 -17.83 10.59
C SER A 8 -10.57 -17.61 10.25
N ARG A 9 -9.74 -18.62 10.54
CA ARG A 9 -8.32 -18.62 10.18
C ARG A 9 -8.16 -18.88 8.68
N PHE A 10 -7.06 -18.40 8.12
CA PHE A 10 -6.65 -18.76 6.77
C PHE A 10 -6.10 -20.19 6.77
N GLU A 11 -6.30 -20.88 5.65
CA GLU A 11 -5.69 -22.18 5.40
C GLU A 11 -4.39 -21.96 4.64
N LEU A 12 -3.26 -22.35 5.24
CA LEU A 12 -1.98 -22.30 4.58
C LEU A 12 -1.82 -23.51 3.67
N LEU A 13 -1.76 -23.27 2.36
CA LEU A 13 -1.51 -24.32 1.38
C LEU A 13 -0.01 -24.64 1.26
N PHE A 14 0.84 -23.61 1.27
CA PHE A 14 2.29 -23.74 1.13
C PHE A 14 3.00 -22.47 1.61
N GLU A 15 4.15 -22.62 2.26
CA GLU A 15 5.09 -21.54 2.59
C GLU A 15 6.52 -22.06 2.41
N ASP A 16 7.36 -21.33 1.68
CA ASP A 16 8.79 -21.67 1.56
C ASP A 16 9.51 -21.33 2.87
N GLN A 17 10.08 -22.36 3.51
CA GLN A 17 10.80 -22.21 4.79
C GLN A 17 12.30 -21.94 4.60
N SER A 18 12.77 -21.66 3.39
CA SER A 18 14.17 -21.35 3.12
C SER A 18 14.58 -20.09 3.90
N PRO A 19 15.48 -20.19 4.90
CA PRO A 19 15.78 -19.07 5.77
C PRO A 19 16.57 -18.01 5.00
N LEU A 20 15.95 -16.86 4.77
CA LEU A 20 16.66 -15.63 4.45
C LEU A 20 17.47 -15.21 5.68
N ALA A 21 18.72 -14.78 5.47
CA ALA A 21 19.71 -14.60 6.54
C ALA A 21 19.34 -13.59 7.64
N SER A 22 18.32 -12.73 7.41
CA SER A 22 17.77 -11.82 8.43
C SER A 22 16.37 -11.34 8.04
N CYS A 23 15.35 -11.83 8.74
CA CYS A 23 13.94 -11.52 8.50
C CYS A 23 13.18 -11.23 9.80
N ASN A 24 12.12 -10.44 9.66
CA ASN A 24 11.13 -10.19 10.72
C ASN A 24 9.84 -10.96 10.39
N GLY A 25 9.51 -11.94 11.22
CA GLY A 25 8.27 -12.71 11.12
C GLY A 25 7.07 -12.03 11.78
N LEU A 26 5.90 -12.63 11.63
CA LEU A 26 4.67 -12.19 12.26
C LEU A 26 4.67 -12.54 13.77
N PRO A 27 4.06 -11.68 14.62
CA PRO A 27 3.71 -12.06 15.99
C PRO A 27 2.85 -13.33 16.03
N ALA A 28 2.98 -14.11 17.11
CA ALA A 28 2.32 -15.41 17.24
C ALA A 28 0.80 -15.37 17.01
N GLU A 29 0.13 -14.32 17.50
CA GLU A 29 -1.32 -14.15 17.35
C GLU A 29 -1.73 -13.95 15.88
N LEU A 30 -0.90 -13.26 15.09
CA LEU A 30 -1.14 -13.06 13.67
C LEU A 30 -0.78 -14.30 12.85
N ARG A 31 0.27 -15.03 13.22
CA ARG A 31 0.61 -16.31 12.58
C ARG A 31 -0.51 -17.33 12.70
N ASP A 32 -1.16 -17.38 13.86
CA ASP A 32 -2.29 -18.28 14.10
C ASP A 32 -3.51 -17.94 13.24
N ILE A 33 -3.74 -16.65 12.94
CA ILE A 33 -4.83 -16.21 12.06
C ILE A 33 -4.46 -16.39 10.59
N TYR A 34 -3.31 -15.86 10.18
CA TYR A 34 -2.81 -15.84 8.80
C TYR A 34 -2.40 -17.23 8.28
N GLY A 35 -2.06 -18.14 9.18
CA GLY A 35 -1.70 -19.53 8.85
C GLY A 35 -0.21 -19.73 8.50
N GLY A 36 0.58 -18.66 8.36
CA GLY A 36 2.02 -18.70 8.08
C GLY A 36 2.79 -17.60 8.83
N ASP A 37 4.11 -17.54 8.67
CA ASP A 37 4.95 -16.54 9.37
C ASP A 37 5.08 -15.22 8.61
N TRP A 38 4.93 -15.22 7.28
CA TRP A 38 5.23 -14.07 6.40
C TRP A 38 6.49 -13.28 6.82
N LEU A 39 7.62 -13.66 6.24
CA LEU A 39 8.93 -13.12 6.60
C LEU A 39 9.28 -11.88 5.77
N ILE A 40 9.47 -10.73 6.43
CA ILE A 40 9.96 -9.50 5.77
C ILE A 40 11.49 -9.40 5.91
N PRO A 41 12.26 -9.32 4.81
CA PRO A 41 13.71 -9.10 4.86
C PRO A 41 14.09 -7.79 5.57
N SER A 42 15.10 -7.82 6.44
CA SER A 42 15.44 -6.67 7.29
C SER A 42 16.55 -5.76 6.74
N LYS A 43 17.30 -6.18 5.71
CA LYS A 43 18.51 -5.49 5.21
C LYS A 43 18.31 -4.73 3.90
N GLU A 44 17.27 -5.04 3.16
CA GLU A 44 17.00 -4.48 1.84
C GLU A 44 15.63 -3.80 1.86
N GLN A 45 15.41 -2.85 0.96
CA GLN A 45 14.08 -2.28 0.78
C GLN A 45 13.17 -3.34 0.17
N TYR A 46 12.22 -3.82 0.96
CA TYR A 46 11.25 -4.83 0.55
C TYR A 46 10.01 -4.16 -0.06
N ARG A 47 9.51 -4.73 -1.13
CA ARG A 47 8.45 -4.14 -1.95
C ARG A 47 7.49 -5.25 -2.35
N TYR A 48 6.22 -5.07 -2.01
CA TYR A 48 5.19 -6.05 -2.27
C TYR A 48 3.92 -5.38 -2.80
N SER A 49 3.10 -6.12 -3.51
CA SER A 49 1.80 -5.65 -3.99
C SER A 49 0.65 -6.31 -3.24
N ASN A 50 -0.50 -5.65 -3.18
CA ASN A 50 -1.75 -6.27 -2.76
C ASN A 50 -2.84 -5.94 -3.78
N PHE A 51 -3.39 -6.96 -4.41
CA PHE A 51 -4.35 -6.86 -5.50
C PHE A 51 -5.46 -7.89 -5.39
N VAL A 52 -6.57 -7.58 -6.06
CA VAL A 52 -7.65 -8.53 -6.28
C VAL A 52 -7.99 -8.57 -7.76
N VAL A 53 -8.30 -9.76 -8.24
CA VAL A 53 -8.78 -10.02 -9.60
C VAL A 53 -9.99 -10.94 -9.56
N SER A 54 -10.88 -10.83 -10.53
CA SER A 54 -11.91 -11.84 -10.75
C SER A 54 -11.28 -13.11 -11.36
N HIS A 55 -12.06 -14.19 -11.42
CA HIS A 55 -11.64 -15.45 -12.05
C HIS A 55 -11.26 -15.30 -13.54
N ASP A 56 -11.82 -14.32 -14.24
CA ASP A 56 -11.46 -13.97 -15.63
C ASP A 56 -10.38 -12.87 -15.74
N GLY A 57 -9.73 -12.52 -14.62
CA GLY A 57 -8.56 -11.64 -14.57
C GLY A 57 -8.86 -10.14 -14.55
N LYS A 58 -10.10 -9.72 -14.25
CA LYS A 58 -10.45 -8.29 -14.16
C LYS A 58 -10.10 -7.75 -12.79
N ALA A 59 -9.34 -6.66 -12.76
CA ALA A 59 -9.02 -5.91 -11.53
C ALA A 59 -10.00 -4.76 -11.24
N SER A 60 -10.98 -4.54 -12.13
CA SER A 60 -12.02 -3.52 -12.00
C SER A 60 -13.15 -3.82 -12.99
N PHE A 61 -14.41 -3.54 -12.61
CA PHE A 61 -15.52 -3.63 -13.55
C PHE A 61 -15.60 -2.43 -14.51
N SER A 62 -14.83 -1.35 -14.26
CA SER A 62 -14.84 -0.13 -15.08
C SER A 62 -16.24 0.47 -15.26
N VAL A 63 -17.07 0.34 -14.23
CA VAL A 63 -18.41 0.92 -14.15
C VAL A 63 -18.37 2.05 -13.13
N PRO A 64 -18.95 3.23 -13.41
CA PRO A 64 -18.97 4.34 -12.44
C PRO A 64 -19.44 3.87 -11.06
N HIS A 65 -18.72 4.25 -10.01
CA HIS A 65 -18.93 3.84 -8.62
C HIS A 65 -18.65 2.35 -8.29
N HIS A 66 -18.21 1.56 -9.27
CA HIS A 66 -17.85 0.15 -9.12
C HIS A 66 -16.46 -0.14 -9.71
N GLU A 67 -15.55 0.82 -9.51
CA GLU A 67 -14.21 0.80 -10.10
C GLU A 67 -13.18 0.18 -9.14
N GLY A 68 -13.52 0.08 -7.85
CA GLY A 68 -12.61 -0.30 -6.78
C GLY A 68 -12.42 -1.82 -6.66
N GLY A 69 -11.34 -2.22 -5.99
CA GLY A 69 -11.06 -3.63 -5.72
C GLY A 69 -12.13 -4.29 -4.84
N GLY A 70 -12.80 -3.52 -3.98
CA GLY A 70 -13.89 -4.02 -3.13
C GLY A 70 -15.06 -4.60 -3.93
N ASP A 71 -15.37 -4.06 -5.11
CA ASP A 71 -16.41 -4.61 -5.99
C ASP A 71 -16.01 -5.98 -6.54
N ILE A 72 -14.70 -6.19 -6.80
CA ILE A 72 -14.18 -7.47 -7.27
C ILE A 72 -14.19 -8.52 -6.15
N SER A 73 -13.70 -8.17 -4.95
CA SER A 73 -13.69 -9.09 -3.82
C SER A 73 -15.08 -9.31 -3.19
N GLY A 74 -16.07 -8.50 -3.58
CA GLY A 74 -17.39 -8.48 -2.92
C GLY A 74 -17.30 -8.00 -1.48
N PHE A 75 -16.36 -7.08 -1.19
CA PHE A 75 -16.04 -6.60 0.15
C PHE A 75 -15.74 -7.74 1.13
N ASN A 76 -15.04 -8.77 0.64
CA ASN A 76 -14.74 -9.95 1.43
C ASN A 76 -13.91 -9.56 2.68
N ARG A 77 -14.36 -10.02 3.84
CA ARG A 77 -13.74 -9.67 5.12
C ARG A 77 -12.32 -10.22 5.27
N HIS A 78 -12.01 -11.38 4.70
CA HIS A 78 -10.66 -11.94 4.69
C HIS A 78 -9.72 -11.11 3.81
N ASP A 79 -10.18 -10.68 2.64
CA ASP A 79 -9.45 -9.78 1.74
C ASP A 79 -9.13 -8.44 2.43
N GLN A 80 -10.14 -7.82 3.04
CA GLN A 80 -9.96 -6.58 3.81
C GLN A 80 -9.00 -6.76 5.00
N TRP A 81 -9.02 -7.93 5.66
CA TRP A 81 -8.12 -8.22 6.76
C TRP A 81 -6.67 -8.38 6.29
N VAL A 82 -6.42 -9.09 5.19
CA VAL A 82 -5.08 -9.18 4.58
C VAL A 82 -4.61 -7.80 4.13
N MET A 83 -5.47 -6.99 3.53
CA MET A 83 -5.16 -5.60 3.17
C MET A 83 -4.80 -4.75 4.41
N ALA A 84 -5.49 -4.93 5.53
CA ALA A 84 -5.13 -4.27 6.77
C ALA A 84 -3.76 -4.75 7.32
N LEU A 85 -3.48 -6.05 7.25
CA LEU A 85 -2.21 -6.62 7.68
C LEU A 85 -1.04 -6.10 6.83
N THR A 86 -1.17 -6.14 5.50
CA THR A 86 -0.13 -5.68 4.57
C THR A 86 0.15 -4.19 4.70
N ARG A 87 -0.90 -3.35 4.85
CA ARG A 87 -0.75 -1.91 5.17
C ARG A 87 -0.08 -1.69 6.53
N SER A 88 -0.37 -2.53 7.51
CA SER A 88 0.22 -2.39 8.85
C SER A 88 1.71 -2.71 8.87
N ARG A 89 2.21 -3.55 7.98
CA ARG A 89 3.66 -3.85 7.87
C ARG A 89 4.40 -3.01 6.82
N ALA A 90 3.70 -2.08 6.16
CA ALA A 90 4.28 -1.15 5.20
C ALA A 90 4.77 0.14 5.88
N ASP A 91 5.91 0.67 5.46
CA ASP A 91 6.35 2.02 5.81
C ASP A 91 5.69 3.06 4.88
N ALA A 92 5.43 2.67 3.63
CA ALA A 92 4.69 3.47 2.66
C ALA A 92 3.69 2.61 1.86
N VAL A 93 2.52 3.19 1.55
CA VAL A 93 1.58 2.63 0.57
C VAL A 93 1.60 3.52 -0.67
N THR A 94 1.91 2.92 -1.81
CA THR A 94 2.00 3.57 -3.11
C THR A 94 0.76 3.28 -3.94
N VAL A 95 0.19 4.35 -4.50
CA VAL A 95 -0.88 4.26 -5.48
C VAL A 95 -0.71 5.23 -6.65
N GLY A 96 -1.24 4.90 -7.82
CA GLY A 96 -1.36 5.82 -8.94
C GLY A 96 -2.51 6.81 -8.73
N ALA A 97 -2.37 8.03 -9.25
CA ALA A 97 -3.38 9.08 -9.08
C ALA A 97 -4.78 8.77 -9.68
N ASN A 98 -4.90 7.78 -10.57
CA ASN A 98 -6.22 7.30 -11.00
C ASN A 98 -6.98 6.62 -9.85
N THR A 99 -6.31 5.81 -9.04
CA THR A 99 -6.94 5.17 -7.88
C THR A 99 -7.43 6.21 -6.90
N LEU A 100 -6.61 7.23 -6.61
CA LEU A 100 -7.02 8.37 -5.79
C LEU A 100 -8.25 9.12 -6.35
N ARG A 101 -8.39 9.20 -7.68
CA ARG A 101 -9.56 9.84 -8.32
C ARG A 101 -10.82 9.01 -8.18
N SER A 102 -10.71 7.69 -8.36
CA SER A 102 -11.85 6.78 -8.26
C SER A 102 -12.31 6.57 -6.81
N GLU A 103 -11.40 6.68 -5.85
CA GLU A 103 -11.68 6.44 -4.42
C GLU A 103 -11.24 7.65 -3.57
N PRO A 104 -11.86 8.84 -3.74
CA PRO A 104 -11.39 10.08 -3.13
C PRO A 104 -11.54 10.12 -1.60
N GLU A 105 -12.47 9.34 -1.04
CA GLU A 105 -12.68 9.24 0.41
C GLU A 105 -11.75 8.21 1.08
N HIS A 106 -10.99 7.45 0.28
CA HIS A 106 -10.18 6.34 0.77
C HIS A 106 -8.90 6.82 1.44
N LYS A 107 -8.51 6.12 2.50
CA LYS A 107 -7.23 6.32 3.21
C LYS A 107 -6.49 4.98 3.21
N TRP A 108 -5.23 4.95 2.77
CA TRP A 108 -4.43 3.72 2.73
C TRP A 108 -3.84 3.40 4.10
N THR A 109 -4.71 3.21 5.08
CA THR A 109 -4.36 2.77 6.42
C THR A 109 -5.11 1.48 6.76
N SER A 110 -4.61 0.74 7.75
CA SER A 110 -5.28 -0.49 8.22
C SER A 110 -6.57 -0.18 8.97
N GLN A 111 -6.60 0.93 9.70
CA GLN A 111 -7.76 1.38 10.45
C GLN A 111 -8.94 1.77 9.56
N PHE A 112 -8.65 2.29 8.36
CA PHE A 112 -9.69 2.62 7.39
C PHE A 112 -10.36 1.36 6.83
N ILE A 113 -9.57 0.36 6.44
CA ILE A 113 -10.10 -0.82 5.75
C ILE A 113 -10.63 -1.90 6.69
N PHE A 114 -10.09 -2.00 7.90
CA PHE A 114 -10.52 -2.99 8.90
C PHE A 114 -10.60 -2.35 10.30
N PRO A 115 -11.61 -1.52 10.56
CA PRO A 115 -11.70 -0.71 11.77
C PRO A 115 -11.84 -1.53 13.06
N ASP A 116 -12.44 -2.72 12.99
CA ASP A 116 -12.68 -3.62 14.13
C ASP A 116 -11.41 -3.99 14.89
N GLU A 117 -10.25 -3.96 14.22
CA GLU A 117 -8.94 -4.32 14.78
C GLU A 117 -7.90 -3.21 14.64
N SER A 118 -8.37 -1.98 14.43
CA SER A 118 -7.54 -0.77 14.31
C SER A 118 -6.51 -0.63 15.42
N GLN A 119 -6.88 -0.94 16.67
CA GLN A 119 -5.97 -0.93 17.82
C GLN A 119 -4.91 -2.03 17.74
N GLY A 120 -5.27 -3.24 17.33
CA GLY A 120 -4.33 -4.35 17.17
C GLY A 120 -3.30 -4.04 16.10
N PHE A 121 -3.74 -3.51 14.96
CA PHE A 121 -2.84 -3.08 13.89
C PHE A 121 -1.94 -1.89 14.29
N ALA A 122 -2.43 -0.95 15.10
CA ALA A 122 -1.60 0.11 15.65
C ALA A 122 -0.50 -0.44 16.58
N GLN A 123 -0.84 -1.40 17.45
CA GLN A 123 0.14 -2.09 18.31
C GLN A 123 1.17 -2.89 17.51
N LEU A 124 0.76 -3.51 16.39
CA LEU A 124 1.70 -4.20 15.50
C LEU A 124 2.72 -3.22 14.94
N ARG A 125 2.27 -2.05 14.46
CA ARG A 125 3.16 -1.01 13.94
C ARG A 125 4.16 -0.55 14.99
N GLU A 126 3.70 -0.31 16.21
CA GLU A 126 4.56 0.08 17.34
C GLU A 126 5.59 -1.03 17.66
N ALA A 127 5.15 -2.28 17.75
CA ALA A 127 6.02 -3.43 18.03
C ALA A 127 7.10 -3.62 16.94
N GLU A 128 6.78 -3.31 15.68
CA GLU A 128 7.73 -3.31 14.56
C GLU A 128 8.50 -1.98 14.40
N SER A 129 8.39 -1.05 15.35
CA SER A 129 9.06 0.27 15.32
C SER A 129 8.72 1.11 14.08
N ARG A 130 7.47 1.02 13.61
CA ARG A 130 6.96 1.79 12.48
C ARG A 130 6.25 3.06 12.94
N LYS A 131 6.18 4.06 12.06
CA LYS A 131 5.33 5.24 12.24
C LYS A 131 3.86 4.82 12.43
N ARG A 132 3.07 5.63 13.13
CA ARG A 132 1.64 5.34 13.41
C ARG A 132 0.81 4.99 12.17
N PHE A 133 1.04 5.69 11.06
CA PHE A 133 0.43 5.40 9.76
C PHE A 133 1.52 5.23 8.69
N PRO A 134 1.29 4.44 7.63
CA PRO A 134 2.19 4.40 6.49
C PRO A 134 2.13 5.71 5.71
N LEU A 135 3.26 6.12 5.13
CA LEU A 135 3.30 7.24 4.18
C LEU A 135 2.35 6.98 3.02
N GLN A 136 1.53 7.96 2.67
CA GLN A 136 0.60 7.87 1.55
C GLN A 136 1.32 8.41 0.30
N VAL A 137 1.74 7.53 -0.62
CA VAL A 137 2.53 7.94 -1.79
C VAL A 137 1.66 7.85 -3.05
N VAL A 138 1.36 9.00 -3.64
CA VAL A 138 0.59 9.11 -4.88
C VAL A 138 1.52 9.36 -6.06
N VAL A 139 1.54 8.42 -7.01
CA VAL A 139 2.37 8.49 -8.21
C VAL A 139 1.56 9.05 -9.37
N THR A 140 2.07 10.10 -10.01
CA THR A 140 1.39 10.73 -11.14
C THR A 140 2.38 11.35 -12.11
N ARG A 141 2.19 11.11 -13.41
CA ARG A 141 2.99 11.77 -14.44
C ARG A 141 2.64 13.25 -14.59
N SER A 142 1.34 13.57 -14.58
CA SER A 142 0.83 14.91 -14.92
C SER A 142 0.80 15.87 -13.74
N GLY A 143 0.94 15.39 -12.50
CA GLY A 143 0.66 16.18 -11.31
C GLY A 143 -0.82 16.50 -11.10
N GLU A 144 -1.73 15.98 -11.95
CA GLU A 144 -3.16 16.15 -11.77
C GLU A 144 -3.65 15.15 -10.71
N ILE A 145 -4.04 15.70 -9.57
CA ILE A 145 -4.56 15.00 -8.41
C ILE A 145 -5.88 15.64 -7.97
N ASN A 146 -6.75 14.87 -7.32
CA ASN A 146 -7.94 15.41 -6.67
C ASN A 146 -7.55 16.02 -5.32
N SER A 147 -7.41 17.34 -5.23
CA SER A 147 -7.03 18.04 -4.00
C SER A 147 -8.05 17.89 -2.87
N ASP A 148 -9.29 17.49 -3.18
CA ASP A 148 -10.34 17.28 -2.19
C ASP A 148 -10.33 15.88 -1.58
N ALA A 149 -9.40 15.00 -1.99
CA ALA A 149 -9.31 13.65 -1.44
C ALA A 149 -9.03 13.65 0.07
N ALA A 150 -9.61 12.68 0.79
CA ALA A 150 -9.59 12.61 2.25
C ALA A 150 -8.17 12.54 2.84
N ILE A 151 -7.20 11.97 2.11
CA ILE A 151 -5.80 11.92 2.56
C ILE A 151 -5.17 13.31 2.74
N PHE A 152 -5.60 14.32 1.98
CA PHE A 152 -5.07 15.68 2.06
C PHE A 152 -5.72 16.52 3.16
N LYS A 153 -6.84 16.05 3.71
CA LYS A 153 -7.61 16.72 4.77
C LYS A 153 -7.29 16.16 6.15
N ASP A 154 -6.61 15.01 6.22
CA ASP A 154 -6.27 14.34 7.46
C ASP A 154 -4.86 14.75 7.91
N SER A 155 -4.78 15.61 8.93
CA SER A 155 -3.52 16.09 9.50
C SER A 155 -2.67 15.00 10.14
N GLU A 156 -3.23 13.82 10.45
CA GLU A 156 -2.45 12.70 10.98
C GLU A 156 -1.72 11.92 9.89
N LEU A 157 -2.07 12.13 8.61
CA LEU A 157 -1.46 11.47 7.46
C LEU A 157 -0.37 12.34 6.84
N GLU A 158 0.78 11.73 6.59
CA GLU A 158 1.85 12.29 5.77
C GLU A 158 1.67 11.82 4.32
N VAL A 159 1.56 12.76 3.38
CA VAL A 159 1.34 12.47 1.96
C VAL A 159 2.52 12.92 1.11
N ILE A 160 2.92 12.07 0.17
CA ILE A 160 3.92 12.37 -0.85
C ILE A 160 3.26 12.25 -2.22
N VAL A 161 3.46 13.23 -3.09
CA VAL A 161 3.18 13.10 -4.52
C VAL A 161 4.50 12.95 -5.27
N ALA A 162 4.73 11.76 -5.82
CA ALA A 162 5.85 11.44 -6.69
C ALA A 162 5.45 11.74 -8.14
N THR A 163 6.14 12.70 -8.76
CA THR A 163 5.71 13.25 -10.06
C THR A 163 6.88 13.72 -10.91
N THR A 164 6.59 14.08 -12.17
CA THR A 164 7.59 14.68 -13.07
C THR A 164 7.87 16.14 -12.70
N ILE A 165 8.95 16.72 -13.24
CA ILE A 165 9.25 18.17 -13.14
C ILE A 165 8.02 19.01 -13.49
N SER A 166 7.37 18.71 -14.62
CA SER A 166 6.19 19.45 -15.06
C SER A 166 4.98 19.27 -14.15
N GLY A 167 4.81 18.08 -13.57
CA GLY A 167 3.74 17.78 -12.63
C GLY A 167 3.98 18.39 -11.26
N SER A 168 5.24 18.55 -10.82
CA SER A 168 5.60 19.11 -9.52
C SER A 168 5.07 20.54 -9.38
N GLU A 169 5.22 21.34 -10.43
CA GLU A 169 4.70 22.71 -10.51
C GLU A 169 3.17 22.78 -10.35
N ARG A 170 2.43 21.81 -10.91
CA ARG A 170 0.97 21.73 -10.74
C ARG A 170 0.59 21.44 -9.30
N VAL A 171 1.23 20.46 -8.68
CA VAL A 171 0.91 20.01 -7.32
C VAL A 171 1.25 21.09 -6.30
N LYS A 172 2.43 21.73 -6.42
CA LYS A 172 2.87 22.80 -5.51
C LYS A 172 1.90 23.99 -5.46
N ARG A 173 1.18 24.28 -6.55
CA ARG A 173 0.17 25.35 -6.60
C ARG A 173 -1.06 25.09 -5.73
N LEU A 174 -1.33 23.83 -5.38
CA LEU A 174 -2.47 23.45 -4.54
C LEU A 174 -2.27 23.84 -3.06
N LYS A 175 -1.02 24.04 -2.62
CA LYS A 175 -0.67 24.48 -1.25
C LYS A 175 -1.31 23.63 -0.14
N ILE A 176 -1.30 22.31 -0.31
CA ILE A 176 -1.80 21.35 0.67
C ILE A 176 -0.76 21.19 1.79
N GLU A 177 -1.18 21.31 3.05
CA GLU A 177 -0.29 21.41 4.21
C GLU A 177 0.48 20.13 4.52
N ASN A 178 -0.20 18.97 4.51
CA ASN A 178 0.40 17.67 4.83
C ASN A 178 1.07 16.98 3.63
N LEU A 179 1.27 17.71 2.53
CA LEU A 179 1.75 17.17 1.26
C LEU A 179 3.19 17.62 0.95
N GLN A 180 4.05 16.64 0.70
CA GLN A 180 5.37 16.84 0.10
C GLN A 180 5.36 16.40 -1.38
N VAL A 181 6.14 17.09 -2.22
CA VAL A 181 6.23 16.79 -3.65
C VAL A 181 7.63 16.33 -3.99
N LEU A 182 7.75 15.14 -4.56
CA LEU A 182 9.01 14.62 -5.10
C LEU A 182 9.03 14.76 -6.62
N GLU A 183 10.09 15.38 -7.11
CA GLU A 183 10.33 15.60 -8.53
C GLU A 183 11.27 14.51 -9.06
N LEU A 184 10.72 13.52 -9.76
CA LEU A 184 11.36 12.24 -10.04
C LEU A 184 11.26 11.94 -11.54
N GLY A 185 11.93 12.75 -12.38
CA GLY A 185 12.00 12.53 -13.82
C GLY A 185 11.24 13.56 -14.65
N THR A 186 11.47 13.54 -15.97
CA THR A 186 11.01 14.61 -16.89
C THR A 186 9.72 14.24 -17.62
N ASN A 187 9.70 13.10 -18.32
CA ASN A 187 8.55 12.68 -19.14
C ASN A 187 7.64 11.72 -18.40
N ASP A 188 8.24 10.81 -17.64
CA ASP A 188 7.61 9.83 -16.77
C ASP A 188 8.28 9.86 -15.39
N VAL A 189 7.62 9.27 -14.40
CA VAL A 189 8.19 9.10 -13.06
C VAL A 189 9.24 8.01 -13.10
N ASP A 190 10.46 8.33 -12.67
CA ASP A 190 11.54 7.37 -12.44
C ASP A 190 11.26 6.57 -11.16
N LEU A 191 10.77 5.35 -11.33
CA LEU A 191 10.35 4.48 -10.23
C LEU A 191 11.53 3.97 -9.40
N GLU A 192 12.69 3.76 -10.02
CA GLU A 192 13.90 3.32 -9.31
C GLU A 192 14.42 4.46 -8.42
N LEU A 193 14.47 5.68 -8.96
CA LEU A 193 14.80 6.87 -8.19
C LEU A 193 13.77 7.13 -7.08
N MET A 194 12.47 6.94 -7.35
CA MET A 194 11.41 7.06 -6.34
C MET A 194 11.69 6.14 -5.15
N HIS A 195 11.92 4.85 -5.40
CA HIS A 195 12.22 3.87 -4.36
C HIS A 195 13.48 4.22 -3.57
N LYS A 196 14.54 4.66 -4.27
CA LYS A 196 15.78 5.10 -3.67
C LYS A 196 15.59 6.30 -2.75
N VAL A 197 14.89 7.34 -3.21
CA VAL A 197 14.59 8.55 -2.41
C VAL A 197 13.74 8.21 -1.19
N LEU A 198 12.70 7.37 -1.36
CA LEU A 198 11.89 6.91 -0.23
C LEU A 198 12.73 6.15 0.81
N PHE A 199 13.70 5.35 0.37
CA PHE A 199 14.61 4.65 1.28
C PHE A 199 15.57 5.61 1.99
N ASP A 200 16.33 6.39 1.22
CA ASP A 200 17.44 7.20 1.72
C ASP A 200 16.96 8.40 2.56
N ASP A 201 15.90 9.09 2.11
CA ASP A 201 15.49 10.37 2.69
C ASP A 201 14.32 10.22 3.68
N PHE A 202 13.49 9.20 3.50
CA PHE A 202 12.29 8.96 4.32
C PHE A 202 12.38 7.70 5.19
N GLY A 203 13.44 6.91 5.06
CA GLY A 203 13.64 5.68 5.85
C GLY A 203 12.65 4.58 5.52
N VAL A 204 12.03 4.60 4.34
CA VAL A 204 11.01 3.62 3.91
C VAL A 204 11.68 2.31 3.53
N LYS A 205 11.58 1.30 4.40
CA LYS A 205 12.16 -0.03 4.18
C LYS A 205 11.15 -1.00 3.58
N THR A 206 9.86 -0.84 3.85
CA THR A 206 8.79 -1.65 3.25
C THR A 206 7.81 -0.79 2.46
N ILE A 207 7.58 -1.15 1.19
CA ILE A 207 6.64 -0.45 0.30
C ILE A 207 5.55 -1.42 -0.15
N LEU A 208 4.31 -1.03 0.08
CA LEU A 208 3.14 -1.71 -0.46
C LEU A 208 2.65 -0.98 -1.72
N CYS A 209 2.42 -1.71 -2.81
CA CYS A 209 1.80 -1.20 -4.03
C CYS A 209 0.34 -1.68 -4.13
N GLU A 210 -0.62 -0.76 -4.04
CA GLU A 210 -2.06 -1.04 -4.19
C GLU A 210 -2.62 -0.49 -5.52
N GLY A 211 -1.76 -0.36 -6.52
CA GLY A 211 -2.15 -0.05 -7.89
C GLY A 211 -2.34 1.42 -8.18
N GLY A 212 -3.19 1.86 -9.11
CA GLY A 212 -4.04 1.05 -9.96
C GLY A 212 -3.27 0.26 -11.04
N PRO A 213 -3.99 -0.47 -11.92
CA PRO A 213 -3.40 -1.47 -12.80
C PRO A 213 -2.21 -0.99 -13.63
N LYS A 214 -2.27 0.23 -14.20
CA LYS A 214 -1.16 0.79 -14.98
C LYS A 214 0.11 1.03 -14.16
N PHE A 215 -0.03 1.54 -12.94
CA PHE A 215 1.11 1.77 -12.06
C PHE A 215 1.70 0.43 -11.60
N TYR A 216 0.85 -0.52 -11.24
CA TYR A 216 1.28 -1.87 -10.90
C TYR A 216 2.01 -2.56 -12.05
N SER A 217 1.47 -2.53 -13.27
CA SER A 217 2.15 -3.06 -14.44
C SER A 217 3.52 -2.42 -14.68
N ALA A 218 3.67 -1.11 -14.46
CA ALA A 218 4.96 -0.43 -14.57
C ALA A 218 5.98 -0.94 -13.55
N GLN A 219 5.56 -1.17 -12.30
CA GLN A 219 6.42 -1.75 -11.25
C GLN A 219 6.87 -3.19 -11.62
N ILE A 220 5.97 -4.00 -12.16
CA ILE A 220 6.27 -5.37 -12.61
C ILE A 220 7.26 -5.36 -13.78
N LEU A 221 7.04 -4.54 -14.80
CA LEU A 221 7.93 -4.41 -15.94
C LEU A 221 9.34 -3.94 -15.53
N ALA A 222 9.42 -3.08 -14.53
CA ALA A 222 10.67 -2.60 -13.94
C ALA A 222 11.28 -3.59 -12.91
N ARG A 223 10.67 -4.75 -12.68
CA ARG A 223 11.09 -5.77 -11.70
C ARG A 223 11.26 -5.22 -10.28
N GLN A 224 10.34 -4.34 -9.87
CA GLN A 224 10.41 -3.64 -8.59
C GLN A 224 9.55 -4.29 -7.50
N ILE A 225 8.78 -5.34 -7.80
CA ILE A 225 7.97 -6.08 -6.83
C ILE A 225 8.68 -7.39 -6.48
N HIS A 226 8.85 -7.66 -5.18
CA HIS A 226 9.46 -8.89 -4.68
C HIS A 226 8.43 -9.97 -4.31
N GLU A 227 7.24 -9.55 -3.90
CA GLU A 227 6.16 -10.45 -3.47
C GLU A 227 4.80 -9.87 -3.87
N GLU A 228 3.85 -10.74 -4.22
CA GLU A 228 2.49 -10.37 -4.60
C GLU A 228 1.49 -11.05 -3.66
N PHE A 229 0.63 -10.24 -3.05
CA PHE A 229 -0.60 -10.69 -2.39
C PHE A 229 -1.73 -10.55 -3.41
N LEU A 230 -2.32 -11.68 -3.81
CA LEU A 230 -3.37 -11.71 -4.83
C LEU A 230 -4.60 -12.45 -4.31
N THR A 231 -5.71 -11.74 -4.22
CA THR A 231 -7.05 -12.32 -4.02
C THR A 231 -7.67 -12.63 -5.40
N ILE A 232 -8.33 -13.80 -5.54
CA ILE A 232 -8.97 -14.28 -6.78
C ILE A 232 -10.46 -14.59 -6.54
#